data_AF-A0A4Q3RM65-F1
#
_entry.id   AF-A0A4Q3RM65-F1
#
_cell.length_a   1.000
_cell.length_b   1.000
_cell.length_c   1.000
_cell.angle_alpha   90.00
_cell.angle_beta   90.00
_cell.angle_gamma   90.00
#
_symmetry.space_group_name_H-M   'P 1'
#
loop_
_entity.id
_entity.type
_entity.pdbx_description
1 polymer ?
#
loop_
_entity_poly.entity_id
_entity_poly.type
_entity_poly.pdbx_seq_one_letter_code
_entity_poly.pdbx_strand_id
1 'polypeptide(L)' 'MVKVIIVNEADEAIGEMEKMEAHEKGILHRAFSIFVFNRRGEMLLQQRAHDKYHS' A
#
# COMPACT_ATOMS: atom_id res chain seq x y z
N MET A 1 15.12 1.18 5.59
CA MET A 1 14.08 0.72 6.53
C MET A 1 12.89 1.63 6.33
N VAL A 2 11.74 1.07 5.97
CA VAL A 2 10.53 1.82 5.59
C VAL A 2 9.43 1.32 6.49
N LYS A 3 8.78 2.23 7.22
CA LYS A 3 7.68 1.92 8.12
C LYS A 3 6.33 2.19 7.46
N VAL A 4 5.32 1.44 7.89
CA VAL A 4 3.92 1.62 7.55
C VAL A 4 3.12 2.00 8.79
N ILE A 5 2.02 2.73 8.61
CA ILE A 5 1.13 3.14 9.70
C ILE A 5 0.20 1.96 10.01
N ILE A 6 0.27 1.43 11.23
CA ILE A 6 -0.65 0.39 11.69
C ILE A 6 -1.96 1.03 12.11
N VAL A 7 -3.06 0.41 11.72
CA VAL A 7 -4.41 0.92 11.97
C VAL A 7 -5.32 -0.16 12.52
N ASN A 8 -6.38 0.24 13.20
CA ASN A 8 -7.51 -0.64 13.51
C ASN A 8 -8.53 -0.65 12.36
N GLU A 9 -9.63 -1.38 12.53
CA GLU A 9 -10.70 -1.50 11.52
C GLU A 9 -11.43 -0.19 11.21
N ALA A 10 -11.34 0.80 12.10
CA ALA A 10 -11.90 2.14 11.91
C ALA A 10 -10.92 3.11 11.22
N ASP A 11 -9.80 2.61 10.70
CA ASP A 11 -8.70 3.42 10.14
C ASP A 11 -8.11 4.42 11.16
N GLU A 12 -8.13 4.11 12.45
CA GLU A 12 -7.45 4.91 13.47
C GLU A 12 -5.99 4.46 13.59
N ALA A 13 -5.06 5.40 13.62
CA ALA A 13 -3.64 5.07 13.75
C ALA A 13 -3.32 4.60 15.18
N ILE A 14 -2.71 3.42 15.29
CA ILE A 14 -2.34 2.81 16.57
C ILE A 14 -0.84 2.55 16.71
N GLY A 15 -0.05 2.82 15.67
CA GLY A 15 1.41 2.72 15.72
C GLY A 15 2.07 2.67 14.35
N GLU A 16 3.32 2.22 14.32
CA GLU A 16 4.11 1.99 13.11
C GLU A 16 4.87 0.67 13.19
N MET A 17 5.13 0.06 12.04
CA MET A 17 5.89 -1.19 11.92
C MET A 17 6.72 -1.19 10.64
N GLU A 18 7.85 -1.89 10.60
CA GLU A 18 8.58 -2.08 9.34
C GLU A 18 7.68 -2.78 8.31
N LYS A 19 7.78 -2.32 7.06
CA LYS A 19 6.89 -2.77 5.97
C LYS A 19 6.92 -4.28 5.79
N MET A 20 8.11 -4.89 5.73
CA MET A 20 8.25 -6.34 5.54
C MET A 20 7.62 -7.10 6.70
N GLU A 21 7.88 -6.67 7.93
CA GLU A 21 7.31 -7.29 9.12
C GLU A 21 5.78 -7.19 9.13
N ALA A 22 5.21 -6.05 8.75
CA ALA A 22 3.76 -5.87 8.67
C ALA A 22 3.11 -6.81 7.64
N HIS A 23 3.77 -7.07 6.51
CA HIS A 23 3.27 -7.99 5.48
C HIS A 23 3.46 -9.45 5.89
N GLU A 24 4.60 -9.80 6.49
CA GLU A 24 4.89 -11.16 6.98
C GLU A 24 3.94 -11.58 8.11
N LYS A 25 3.60 -10.65 9.02
CA LYS A 25 2.71 -10.90 10.16
C LYS A 25 1.22 -10.66 9.85
N GLY A 26 0.88 -10.18 8.65
CA GLY A 26 -0.50 -9.89 8.27
C GLY A 26 -1.15 -8.77 9.09
N ILE A 27 -0.38 -7.76 9.49
CA ILE A 27 -0.87 -6.66 10.31
C ILE A 27 -1.58 -5.62 9.43
N LEU A 28 -2.76 -5.17 9.87
CA LEU A 28 -3.53 -4.14 9.20
C LEU A 28 -2.76 -2.81 9.20
N HIS A 29 -2.54 -2.25 8.02
CA HIS A 29 -1.82 -1.00 7.86
C HIS A 29 -2.46 -0.14 6.76
N ARG A 30 -2.31 1.18 6.89
CA ARG A 30 -2.86 2.14 5.95
C ARG A 30 -2.12 2.08 4.61
N ALA A 31 -2.87 2.12 3.52
CA ALA A 31 -2.38 2.18 2.15
C ALA A 31 -3.21 3.16 1.31
N PHE A 32 -2.75 3.45 0.09
CA PHE A 32 -3.47 4.27 -0.86
C PHE A 32 -3.37 3.69 -2.28
N SER A 33 -4.37 4.00 -3.11
CA SER A 33 -4.40 3.69 -4.53
C SER A 33 -4.67 4.96 -5.32
N ILE A 34 -3.89 5.19 -6.39
CA ILE A 34 -4.07 6.34 -7.28
C ILE A 34 -4.64 5.84 -8.60
N PHE A 35 -5.71 6.49 -9.06
CA PHE A 35 -6.32 6.25 -10.37
C PHE A 35 -6.11 7.49 -11.24
N VAL A 36 -5.47 7.33 -12.39
CA VAL A 36 -5.18 8.43 -13.33
C VAL A 36 -5.97 8.21 -14.61
N PHE A 37 -6.72 9.23 -15.03
CA PHE A 37 -7.53 9.21 -16.25
C PHE A 37 -7.05 10.28 -17.23
N ASN A 38 -7.01 9.95 -18.52
CA ASN A 38 -6.74 10.95 -19.57
C ASN A 38 -8.02 11.72 -19.95
N ARG A 39 -7.92 12.69 -20.87
CA ARG A 39 -9.07 13.52 -21.32
C ARG A 39 -10.19 12.72 -22.02
N ARG A 40 -9.94 11.48 -22.44
CA ARG A 40 -10.94 10.57 -23.01
C ARG A 40 -11.59 9.66 -21.95
N GLY A 41 -11.20 9.76 -20.68
CA GLY A 41 -11.71 8.93 -19.59
C GLY A 41 -11.06 7.55 -19.50
N GLU A 42 -9.96 7.29 -20.20
CA GLU A 42 -9.23 6.01 -20.12
C GLU A 42 -8.29 6.00 -18.92
N MET A 43 -8.26 4.88 -18.21
CA MET A 43 -7.42 4.69 -17.02
C MET A 43 -5.99 4.25 -17.39
N LEU A 44 -4.99 4.85 -16.75
CA LEU A 44 -3.61 4.37 -16.82
C LEU A 44 -3.47 3.04 -16.08
N LEU A 45 -3.08 1.99 -16.80
CA LEU A 45 -2.73 0.69 -16.22
C LEU A 45 -1.23 0.61 -16.00
N GLN A 46 -0.81 0.15 -14.82
CA GLN A 46 0.59 -0.12 -14.52
C GLN A 46 0.87 -1.62 -14.56
N GLN A 47 1.96 -2.02 -15.21
CA GLN A 47 2.54 -3.34 -15.05
C GLN A 47 3.67 -3.24 -14.03
N ARG A 48 3.58 -3.99 -12.92
CA ARG A 48 4.68 -4.05 -11.94
C ARG A 48 5.88 -4.69 -12.62
N ALA A 49 7.08 -4.15 -12.37
CA ALA A 49 8.33 -4.82 -12.72
C ALA A 49 8.36 -6.21 -12.10
N HIS A 50 8.92 -7.18 -12.82
CA HIS A 50 8.99 -8.58 -12.35
C HIS A 50 9.79 -8.70 -11.04
N ASP A 51 10.83 -7.88 -10.89
CA ASP A 51 11.70 -7.89 -9.70
C ASP A 51 11.20 -6.99 -8.57
N LYS A 52 9.98 -6.46 -8.66
CA LYS A 52 9.38 -5.78 -7.50
C LYS A 52 9.04 -6.84 -6.45
N TYR A 53 9.99 -7.05 -5.53
CA TYR A 53 9.80 -7.83 -4.31
C TYR A 53 8.48 -7.44 -3.63
N HIS A 54 7.69 -8.44 -3.27
CA HIS A 54 6.36 -8.27 -2.72
C HIS A 54 6.43 -7.51 -1.40
N SER A 55 6.01 -6.25 -1.49
CA SER A 55 4.89 -5.74 -0.69
C SER A 55 3.64 -5.75 -1.55
#